data_AF-A0A512RSB9-F1
#
_entry.id   AF-A0A512RSB9-F1
#
_cell.length_a   1.000
_cell.length_b   1.000
_cell.length_c   1.000
_cell.angle_alpha   90.00
_cell.angle_beta   90.00
_cell.angle_gamma   90.00
#
_symmetry.space_group_name_H-M   'P 1'
#
loop_
_entity.id
_entity.type
_entity.pdbx_description
1 polymer ?
#
loop_
_entity_poly.entity_id
_entity_poly.type
_entity_poly.pdbx_seq_one_letter_code
_entity_poly.pdbx_strand_id
1 'polypeptide(L)' 'MSKRNLCGVPPRFEHVLIYFQQKGLPNKEARDFFLYYEARNWCNTRGATYLRWKGIAHKWIVGVFVMQPSLYNRRLN' A
#
# COMPACT_ATOMS: atom_id res chain seq x y z
N MET A 1 18.64 25.64 -11.92
CA MET A 1 18.20 24.31 -12.40
C MET A 1 17.52 23.56 -11.24
N SER A 2 16.20 23.68 -11.09
CA SER A 2 15.47 22.96 -10.02
C SER A 2 15.09 21.57 -10.51
N LYS A 3 15.77 20.53 -9.99
CA LYS A 3 15.31 19.15 -10.16
C LYS A 3 13.95 19.04 -9.47
N ARG A 4 12.86 19.05 -10.25
CA ARG A 4 11.54 18.67 -9.74
C ARG A 4 11.66 17.23 -9.26
N ASN A 5 11.62 17.02 -7.95
CA ASN A 5 11.39 15.71 -7.37
C ASN A 5 9.99 15.28 -7.82
N LEU A 6 9.91 14.56 -8.94
CA LEU A 6 8.66 14.08 -9.49
C LEU A 6 8.14 12.97 -8.58
N CYS A 7 7.31 13.39 -7.64
CA CYS A 7 6.39 12.49 -6.99
C CYS A 7 5.49 11.92 -8.09
N GLY A 8 5.69 10.65 -8.41
CA GLY A 8 4.98 10.06 -9.52
C GLY A 8 3.54 9.71 -9.16
N VAL A 9 2.81 9.28 -10.19
CA VAL A 9 1.34 9.25 -10.16
C VAL A 9 0.86 8.27 -9.08
N PRO A 10 0.03 8.72 -8.12
CA PRO A 10 -0.54 7.85 -7.11
C PRO A 10 -1.40 6.76 -7.77
N PRO A 11 -1.42 5.53 -7.25
CA PRO A 11 -2.33 4.51 -7.74
C PRO A 11 -3.77 4.95 -7.51
N ARG A 12 -4.70 4.45 -8.32
CA ARG A 12 -6.13 4.56 -8.01
C ARG A 12 -6.46 3.70 -6.79
N PHE A 13 -7.34 4.21 -5.93
CA PHE A 13 -7.78 3.46 -4.75
C PHE A 13 -8.35 2.08 -5.12
N GLU A 14 -9.09 1.97 -6.22
CA GLU A 14 -9.63 0.70 -6.74
C GLU A 14 -8.54 -0.36 -6.96
N HIS A 15 -7.38 0.03 -7.51
CA HIS A 15 -6.27 -0.89 -7.73
C HIS A 15 -5.67 -1.38 -6.41
N VAL A 16 -5.59 -0.49 -5.41
CA VAL A 16 -5.13 -0.83 -4.06
C VAL A 16 -6.12 -1.78 -3.40
N LEU A 17 -7.42 -1.48 -3.49
CA LEU A 17 -8.49 -2.30 -2.94
C LEU A 17 -8.47 -3.73 -3.51
N ILE A 18 -8.43 -3.86 -4.84
CA ILE A 18 -8.36 -5.16 -5.52
C ILE A 18 -7.11 -5.94 -5.07
N TYR A 19 -5.97 -5.28 -4.95
CA TYR A 19 -4.73 -5.93 -4.52
C TYR A 19 -4.82 -6.49 -3.10
N PHE A 20 -5.39 -5.74 -2.16
CA PHE A 20 -5.55 -6.19 -0.77
C PHE A 20 -6.59 -7.32 -0.66
N GLN A 21 -7.69 -7.23 -1.41
CA GLN A 21 -8.70 -8.29 -1.48
C GLN A 21 -8.12 -9.60 -2.04
N GLN A 22 -7.31 -9.54 -3.10
CA GLN A 22 -6.59 -10.70 -3.64
C GLN A 22 -5.63 -11.34 -2.62
N LYS A 23 -5.21 -10.60 -1.60
CA LYS A 23 -4.36 -11.09 -0.50
C LYS A 23 -5.16 -11.49 0.75
N GLY A 24 -6.49 -11.46 0.69
CA GLY A 24 -7.37 -11.86 1.78
C GLY A 24 -7.51 -10.82 2.89
N LEU A 25 -7.12 -9.57 2.65
CA LEU A 25 -7.29 -8.50 3.63
C LEU A 25 -8.63 -7.77 3.46
N PRO A 26 -9.21 -7.27 4.57
CA PRO A 26 -10.46 -6.51 4.51
C PRO A 26 -10.25 -5.14 3.84
N ASN A 27 -11.33 -4.61 3.27
CA ASN A 27 -11.34 -3.29 2.60
C ASN A 27 -10.83 -2.16 3.50
N LYS A 28 -11.02 -2.28 4.82
CA LYS A 28 -10.53 -1.32 5.82
C LYS A 28 -9.00 -1.17 5.74
N GLU A 29 -8.27 -2.28 5.64
CA GLU A 29 -6.80 -2.24 5.55
C GLU A 29 -6.31 -1.58 4.26
N ALA A 30 -7.00 -1.83 3.14
CA ALA A 30 -6.70 -1.17 1.88
C ALA A 30 -6.89 0.35 1.96
N ARG A 31 -7.97 0.78 2.64
CA ARG A 31 -8.29 2.19 2.88
C ARG A 31 -7.26 2.85 3.79
N ASP A 32 -6.93 2.21 4.91
CA ASP A 32 -5.96 2.74 5.87
C ASP A 32 -4.58 2.90 5.23
N PHE A 33 -4.14 1.89 4.46
CA PHE A 33 -2.92 1.97 3.65
C PHE A 33 -2.99 3.14 2.66
N PHE A 34 -4.07 3.27 1.88
CA PHE A 34 -4.20 4.31 0.87
C PHE A 34 -4.12 5.72 1.47
N LEU A 35 -4.92 5.98 2.51
CA LEU A 35 -4.96 7.28 3.19
C LEU A 35 -3.62 7.62 3.84
N TYR A 36 -2.92 6.63 4.41
CA TYR A 36 -1.61 6.83 5.00
C TYR A 36 -0.58 7.34 3.97
N TYR A 37 -0.59 6.80 2.75
CA TYR A 37 0.33 7.24 1.70
C TYR A 37 -0.16 8.46 0.93
N GLU A 38 -1.48 8.67 0.82
CA GLU A 38 -2.09 9.88 0.28
C GLU A 38 -1.73 11.11 1.11
N ALA A 39 -1.82 11.03 2.45
CA ALA A 39 -1.38 12.11 3.34
C ALA A 39 0.11 12.45 3.22
N ARG A 40 0.91 11.55 2.64
CA ARG A 40 2.35 11.71 2.36
C ARG A 40 2.61 12.07 0.89
N ASN A 41 1.57 12.47 0.17
CA ASN A 41 1.58 12.79 -1.26
C ASN A 41 2.11 11.66 -2.15
N TRP A 42 2.16 10.42 -1.68
CA TRP A 42 2.80 9.30 -2.39
C TRP A 42 4.28 9.52 -2.75
N CYS A 43 5.00 10.31 -1.94
CA CYS A 43 6.43 10.58 -2.11
C CYS A 43 7.25 9.96 -0.98
N ASN A 44 8.45 9.46 -1.29
CA ASN A 44 9.41 9.17 -0.23
C ASN A 44 10.19 10.43 0.19
N THR A 45 10.82 10.39 1.36
CA THR A 45 11.64 11.49 1.92
C THR A 45 12.84 11.88 1.06
N ARG A 46 13.23 11.04 0.08
CA ARG A 46 14.31 11.29 -0.88
C ARG A 46 13.80 11.80 -2.25
N GLY A 47 12.52 12.14 -2.36
CA GLY A 47 11.91 12.63 -3.60
C GLY A 47 11.73 11.58 -4.70
N ALA A 48 11.96 10.29 -4.41
CA ALA A 48 11.67 9.21 -5.35
C ALA A 48 10.22 8.75 -5.20
N THR A 49 9.57 8.55 -6.34
CA THR A 49 8.21 8.04 -6.44
C THR A 49 8.07 6.68 -5.78
N TYR A 50 6.93 6.40 -5.15
CA TYR A 50 6.49 5.03 -4.89
C TYR A 50 6.06 4.29 -6.17
N LEU A 51 6.96 4.22 -7.16
CA LEU A 51 6.73 3.58 -8.45
C LEU A 51 6.37 2.09 -8.28
N ARG A 52 6.74 1.51 -7.13
CA ARG A 52 6.42 0.14 -6.70
C ARG A 52 5.49 0.12 -5.49
N TRP A 53 4.35 0.82 -5.54
CA TRP A 53 3.35 0.83 -4.46
C TRP A 53 2.94 -0.59 -4.02
N LYS A 54 2.90 -1.57 -4.94
CA LYS A 54 2.64 -2.98 -4.61
C LYS A 54 3.69 -3.59 -3.68
N GLY A 55 4.96 -3.20 -3.81
CA GLY A 55 6.03 -3.65 -2.91
C GLY A 55 5.90 -3.07 -1.50
N ILE A 56 5.36 -1.86 -1.39
CA ILE A 56 5.08 -1.20 -0.12
C ILE A 56 3.82 -1.79 0.51
N ALA A 57 2.79 -2.00 -0.29
CA ALA A 57 1.58 -2.72 0.11
C ALA A 57 1.92 -4.13 0.62
N HIS A 58 2.84 -4.84 -0.04
CA HIS A 58 3.31 -6.14 0.44
C HIS A 58 3.95 -6.05 1.83
N LYS A 59 4.82 -5.05 2.07
CA LYS A 59 5.41 -4.81 3.39
C LYS A 59 4.36 -4.48 4.44
N TRP A 60 3.37 -3.65 4.09
CA TRP A 60 2.24 -3.34 4.96
C TRP A 60 1.49 -4.61 5.36
N ILE A 61 1.11 -5.41 4.37
CA ILE A 61 0.38 -6.67 4.55
C ILE A 61 1.15 -7.65 5.45
N VAL A 62 2.46 -7.81 5.22
CA VAL A 62 3.31 -8.63 6.10
C VAL A 62 3.27 -8.10 7.54
N GLY A 63 3.35 -6.79 7.73
CA GLY A 63 3.21 -6.16 9.06
C GLY A 63 1.86 -6.41 9.71
N VAL A 64 0.76 -6.32 8.95
CA VAL A 64 -0.59 -6.63 9.43
C VAL A 64 -0.69 -8.08 9.89
N PHE A 65 -0.15 -9.03 9.14
CA PHE A 65 -0.17 -10.45 9.54
C PHE A 65 0.67 -10.73 10.79
N VAL A 66 1.80 -10.03 10.98
CA VAL A 66 2.61 -10.14 12.20
C VAL A 66 1.86 -9.57 13.41
N MET A 67 1.18 -8.44 13.25
CA MET A 67 0.48 -7.75 14.35
C MET A 67 -0.88 -8.37 14.67
N GLN A 68 -1.54 -8.98 13.69
CA GLN A 68 -2.85 -9.61 13.84
C GLN A 68 -2.86 -10.99 13.13
N PRO A 69 -2.35 -12.04 13.79
CA PRO A 69 -2.30 -13.39 13.23
C PRO A 69 -3.67 -13.94 12.82
N SER A 70 -4.75 -13.48 13.46
CA SER A 70 -6.14 -13.88 13.18
C SER A 70 -6.65 -13.46 11.80
N LEU A 71 -6.00 -12.47 11.16
CA LEU A 71 -6.31 -12.09 9.78
C LEU A 71 -5.67 -13.03 8.75
N TYR A 72 -4.68 -13.84 9.16
CA TYR A 72 -4.07 -14.85 8.30
C TYR A 72 -4.91 -16.13 8.28
N ASN A 73 -6.03 -16.09 7.57
CA ASN A 73 -6.73 -17.30 7.16
C ASN A 73 -6.27 -17.68 5.77
N ARG A 74 -5.10 -18.34 5.68
CA ARG A 74 -4.72 -19.07 4.46
C ARG A 74 -5.64 -20.30 4.38
N ARG A 75 -6.89 -20.11 3.95
CA ARG A 75 -7.75 -21.22 3.56
C ARG A 75 -7.11 -21.86 2.33
N LEU A 76 -6.29 -22.86 2.60
CA LEU A 76 -6.08 -24.01 1.75
C LEU A 76 -7.48 -24.55 1.43
N ASN A 77 -7.95 -24.29 0.21
CA ASN A 77 -8.97 -25.10 -0.43
C ASN A 77 -8.66 -25.10 -1.92
#